data_AF-A0A0A0DNY7-F1
#
_entry.id   AF-A0A0A0DNY7-F1
#
_cell.length_a   1.000
_cell.length_b   1.000
_cell.length_c   1.000
_cell.angle_alpha   90.00
_cell.angle_beta   90.00
_cell.angle_gamma   90.00
#
_symmetry.space_group_name_H-M   'P 1'
#
loop_
_entity.id
_entity.type
_entity.pdbx_description
1 polymer ?
#
loop_
_entity_poly.entity_id
_entity_poly.type
_entity_poly.pdbx_seq_one_letter_code
_entity_poly.pdbx_strand_id
1 'polypeptide(L)'
;MSNGNTPWWSPIVHFVTHAVVGTVIFVVVAIPAWLIDALVEWLKEHHGQPYTIHVLEILAEGIVTLDAILVFAYFVLTAWKAVKEWQ
;
A
#
# COMPACT_ATOMS: atom_id res chain seq x y z
N MET A 1 19.64 15.46 -36.34
CA MET A 1 19.75 14.57 -35.16
C MET A 1 19.37 15.37 -33.93
N SER A 2 18.11 15.27 -33.48
CA SER A 2 17.65 15.98 -32.28
C SER A 2 18.14 15.24 -31.04
N ASN A 3 19.18 15.75 -30.39
CA ASN A 3 19.64 15.23 -29.11
C ASN A 3 18.54 15.52 -28.06
N GLY A 4 17.68 14.51 -27.85
CA GLY A 4 16.53 14.57 -26.96
C GLY A 4 16.98 14.76 -25.52
N ASN A 5 16.89 15.99 -25.05
CA ASN A 5 17.17 16.40 -23.68
C ASN A 5 16.07 15.81 -22.78
N THR A 6 16.29 14.63 -22.21
CA THR A 6 15.36 14.11 -21.19
C THR A 6 15.35 15.10 -20.02
N PRO A 7 14.18 15.65 -19.64
CA PRO A 7 14.14 16.66 -18.59
C PRO A 7 14.70 16.05 -17.30
N TRP A 8 15.52 16.81 -16.57
CA TRP A 8 16.06 16.40 -15.27
C TRP A 8 14.99 16.06 -14.22
N TRP A 9 13.75 16.53 -14.44
CA TRP A 9 12.56 16.21 -13.66
C TRP A 9 11.91 14.87 -14.04
N SER A 10 12.25 14.28 -15.19
CA SER A 10 11.63 13.04 -15.69
C SER A 10 11.67 11.88 -14.69
N PRO A 11 12.79 11.60 -13.98
CA PRO A 11 12.84 10.55 -12.97
C PRO A 11 11.95 10.84 -11.76
N ILE A 12 11.83 12.13 -11.39
CA ILE A 12 10.99 12.57 -10.27
C ILE A 12 9.51 12.37 -10.61
N VAL A 13 9.08 12.77 -11.80
CA VAL A 13 7.70 12.56 -12.27
C VAL A 13 7.36 11.07 -12.37
N HIS A 14 8.31 10.25 -12.84
CA HIS A 14 8.16 8.81 -12.90
C HIS A 14 7.99 8.19 -11.50
N PHE A 15 8.81 8.61 -10.52
CA PHE A 15 8.70 8.20 -9.13
C PHE A 15 7.37 8.63 -8.50
N VAL A 16 6.96 9.89 -8.66
CA VAL A 16 5.69 10.41 -8.13
C VAL A 16 4.49 9.65 -8.70
N THR A 17 4.53 9.31 -9.99
CA THR A 17 3.47 8.50 -10.61
C THR A 17 3.37 7.12 -9.96
N HIS A 18 4.50 6.44 -9.79
CA HIS A 18 4.56 5.14 -9.12
C HIS A 18 4.11 5.24 -7.66
N ALA A 19 4.47 6.34 -6.99
CA ALA A 19 4.08 6.63 -5.63
C ALA A 19 2.57 6.76 -5.46
N VAL A 20 1.95 7.59 -6.30
CA VAL A 20 0.50 7.81 -6.27
C VAL A 20 -0.24 6.51 -6.56
N VAL A 21 0.20 5.74 -7.56
CA VAL A 21 -0.43 4.45 -7.89
C VAL A 21 -0.30 3.47 -6.72
N GLY A 22 0.88 3.35 -6.12
CA GLY A 22 1.10 2.51 -4.93
C GLY A 22 0.22 2.89 -3.75
N THR A 23 0.07 4.20 -3.48
CA THR A 23 -0.82 4.69 -2.42
C THR A 23 -2.30 4.44 -2.72
N VAL A 24 -2.74 4.57 -3.98
CA VAL A 24 -4.13 4.27 -4.35
C VAL A 24 -4.42 2.79 -4.13
N ILE A 25 -3.52 1.89 -4.54
CA ILE A 25 -3.65 0.44 -4.30
C ILE A 25 -3.70 0.16 -2.79
N PHE A 26 -2.82 0.79 -2.01
CA PHE A 26 -2.81 0.67 -0.56
C PHE A 26 -4.16 1.02 0.07
N VAL A 27 -4.75 2.14 -0.33
CA VAL A 27 -6.07 2.56 0.17
C VAL A 27 -7.15 1.57 -0.25
N VAL A 28 -7.11 1.05 -1.48
CA VAL A 28 -8.07 0.05 -1.96
C VAL A 28 -8.01 -1.25 -1.15
N VAL A 29 -6.83 -1.64 -0.67
CA VAL A 29 -6.65 -2.83 0.19
C VAL A 29 -6.97 -2.50 1.67
N ALA A 30 -6.69 -1.29 2.13
CA ALA A 30 -6.99 -0.87 3.49
C ALA A 30 -8.50 -0.73 3.77
N ILE A 31 -9.30 -0.32 2.78
CA ILE A 31 -10.76 -0.20 2.91
C ILE A 31 -11.44 -1.51 3.34
N PRO A 32 -11.24 -2.66 2.66
CA PRO A 32 -11.87 -3.92 3.06
C PRO A 32 -11.35 -4.42 4.40
N ALA A 33 -10.09 -4.16 4.77
CA ALA A 33 -9.59 -4.51 6.09
C ALA A 33 -10.27 -3.68 7.20
N TRP A 34 -10.41 -2.37 6.99
CA TRP A 34 -11.19 -1.51 7.89
C TRP A 34 -12.64 -1.97 8.01
N LEU A 35 -13.24 -2.46 6.92
CA LEU A 35 -14.60 -3.02 6.95
C LEU A 35 -14.67 -4.32 7.77
N ILE A 36 -13.64 -5.17 7.72
CA ILE A 36 -13.55 -6.36 8.57
C ILE A 36 -13.44 -5.97 10.03
N ASP A 37 -12.65 -4.95 10.37
CA ASP A 37 -12.54 -4.45 11.75
C ASP A 37 -13.89 -3.90 12.24
N ALA A 38 -14.60 -3.12 11.41
CA ALA A 38 -15.94 -2.64 11.73
C ALA A 38 -16.94 -3.80 11.94
N LEU A 39 -16.82 -4.86 11.13
CA LEU A 39 -17.63 -6.07 11.28
C LEU A 39 -17.27 -6.83 12.58
N VAL A 40 -16.00 -6.90 12.94
CA VAL A 40 -15.53 -7.49 14.20
C VAL A 40 -16.15 -6.76 15.40
N GLU A 41 -16.12 -5.43 15.38
CA GLU A 41 -16.68 -4.61 16.46
C GLU A 41 -18.19 -4.84 16.59
N TRP A 42 -18.90 -4.89 15.46
CA TRP A 42 -20.32 -5.25 15.45
C TRP A 42 -20.58 -6.68 15.99
N LEU A 43 -19.73 -7.66 15.65
CA LEU A 43 -19.84 -9.03 16.17
C LEU A 43 -19.60 -9.10 17.69
N LYS A 44 -18.66 -8.30 18.22
CA LYS A 44 -18.40 -8.23 19.67
C LYS A 44 -19.63 -7.72 20.42
N GLU A 45 -20.33 -6.74 19.87
CA GLU A 45 -21.58 -6.21 20.44
C GLU A 45 -22.74 -7.23 20.41
N HIS A 46 -22.75 -8.14 19.43
CA HIS A 46 -23.82 -9.12 19.22
C HIS A 46 -23.50 -10.53 19.75
N HIS A 47 -22.58 -10.66 20.71
CA HIS A 47 -22.18 -11.95 21.30
C HIS A 47 -21.62 -12.97 20.29
N GLY A 48 -20.83 -12.50 19.32
CA GLY A 48 -20.10 -13.36 18.39
C GLY A 48 -19.15 -14.32 19.10
N GLN A 49 -18.86 -15.47 18.48
CA GLN A 49 -17.92 -16.42 19.07
C GLN A 49 -16.51 -15.81 19.16
N PRO A 50 -15.86 -15.84 20.35
CA PRO A 50 -14.56 -15.22 20.57
C PRO A 50 -13.47 -15.68 19.60
N TYR A 51 -13.50 -16.97 19.23
CA TYR A 51 -12.55 -17.54 18.27
C TYR A 51 -12.71 -16.93 16.87
N THR A 52 -13.94 -16.77 16.39
CA THR A 52 -14.23 -16.19 15.07
C THR A 52 -13.79 -14.73 15.01
N ILE A 53 -14.09 -13.97 16.07
CA ILE A 53 -13.66 -12.57 16.21
C ILE A 53 -12.13 -12.47 16.11
N HIS A 54 -11.42 -13.31 16.86
CA HIS A 54 -9.96 -13.29 16.87
C HIS A 54 -9.33 -13.62 15.50
N VAL A 55 -9.90 -14.57 14.77
CA VAL A 55 -9.44 -14.92 13.42
C VAL A 55 -9.68 -13.75 12.44
N LEU A 56 -10.82 -13.06 12.53
CA LEU A 56 -11.13 -11.91 11.68
C LEU A 56 -10.19 -10.73 11.95
N GLU A 57 -9.86 -10.44 13.20
CA GLU A 57 -8.89 -9.39 13.58
C GLU A 57 -7.51 -9.67 13.00
N ILE A 58 -6.98 -10.88 13.25
CA ILE A 58 -5.66 -11.27 12.73
C ILE A 58 -5.63 -11.19 11.20
N LEU A 59 -6.73 -11.56 10.55
CA LEU A 59 -6.83 -11.50 9.09
C LEU A 59 -6.82 -10.04 8.59
N ALA A 60 -7.59 -9.15 9.20
CA ALA A 60 -7.65 -7.74 8.83
C ALA A 60 -6.28 -7.07 9.01
N GLU A 61 -5.69 -7.21 10.21
CA GLU A 61 -4.37 -6.65 10.52
C GLU A 61 -3.28 -7.25 9.62
N GLY A 62 -3.34 -8.55 9.37
CA GLY A 62 -2.38 -9.28 8.53
C GLY A 62 -2.39 -8.80 7.08
N ILE A 63 -3.58 -8.61 6.48
CA ILE A 63 -3.73 -8.12 5.10
C ILE A 63 -3.14 -6.71 4.98
N VAL A 64 -3.49 -5.79 5.88
CA VAL A 64 -2.99 -4.40 5.85
C VAL A 64 -1.48 -4.36 6.06
N THR A 65 -0.97 -5.15 7.00
CA THR A 65 0.46 -5.18 7.31
C THR A 65 1.27 -5.70 6.12
N LEU A 66 0.83 -6.78 5.47
CA LEU A 66 1.50 -7.31 4.29
C LEU A 66 1.47 -6.32 3.12
N ASP A 67 0.32 -5.67 2.90
CA ASP A 67 0.20 -4.67 1.83
C ASP A 67 1.07 -3.43 2.09
N ALA A 68 1.13 -2.97 3.35
CA ALA A 68 2.04 -1.89 3.76
C ALA A 68 3.52 -2.24 3.49
N ILE A 69 3.93 -3.48 3.79
CA ILE A 69 5.29 -3.96 3.51
C ILE A 69 5.58 -3.96 2.00
N LEU A 70 4.63 -4.44 1.19
CA LEU A 70 4.78 -4.48 -0.27
C LEU A 70 4.90 -3.08 -0.86
N VAL A 71 4.05 -2.16 -0.44
CA VAL A 71 4.07 -0.75 -0.86
C VAL A 71 5.37 -0.09 -0.42
N PHE A 72 5.83 -0.32 0.80
CA PHE A 72 7.11 0.19 1.28
C PHE A 72 8.29 -0.35 0.48
N ALA A 73 8.34 -1.66 0.21
CA ALA A 73 9.38 -2.28 -0.60
C ALA A 73 9.37 -1.71 -2.04
N TYR A 74 8.19 -1.54 -2.62
CA TYR A 74 8.01 -0.91 -3.92
C TYR A 74 8.54 0.53 -3.93
N PHE A 75 8.27 1.32 -2.88
CA PHE A 75 8.81 2.67 -2.73
C PHE A 75 10.34 2.69 -2.69
N VAL A 76 10.94 1.83 -1.88
CA VAL A 76 12.41 1.73 -1.74
C VAL A 76 13.05 1.35 -3.08
N LEU A 77 12.52 0.35 -3.78
CA LEU A 77 13.04 -0.08 -5.08
C LEU A 77 12.92 1.01 -6.14
N THR A 78 11.78 1.70 -6.19
CA THR A 78 11.56 2.77 -7.17
C THR A 78 12.43 3.99 -6.87
N ALA A 79 12.60 4.36 -5.59
CA ALA A 79 13.51 5.42 -5.17
C ALA A 79 14.97 5.07 -5.53
N TRP A 80 15.40 3.83 -5.31
CA TRP A 80 16.77 3.40 -5.64
C TRP A 80 17.03 3.42 -7.15
N LYS A 81 16.07 2.98 -7.97
CA LYS A 81 16.15 3.10 -9.44
C LYS A 81 16.24 4.56 -9.88
N ALA A 82 15.40 5.44 -9.32
CA ALA A 82 15.42 6.87 -9.66
C ALA A 82 16.77 7.53 -9.31
N VAL A 83 17.38 7.18 -8.17
CA VAL A 83 18.74 7.65 -7.80
C VAL A 83 19.79 7.15 -8.79
N LYS A 84 19.70 5.87 -9.20
CA LYS A 84 20.65 5.29 -10.16
C LYS A 84 20.53 5.87 -11.57
N GLU A 85 19.33 6.26 -11.99
CA GLU A 85 19.11 6.94 -13.28
C GLU A 85 19.62 8.39 -13.29
N TRP A 86 19.87 8.96 -12.10
CA TRP A 86 20.34 10.33 -11.93
C TRP A 86 21.88 10.45 -11.97
N GLN A 87 22.60 9.34 -11.78
CA GLN A 87 24.07 9.23 -11.95
C GLN A 87 24.44 8.75 -13.35
#